data_AF-A0A0U4BTI8-F1
#
_entry.id   AF-A0A0U4BTI8-F1
#
_cell.length_a   1.000
_cell.length_b   1.000
_cell.length_c   1.000
_cell.angle_alpha   90.00
_cell.angle_beta   90.00
_cell.angle_gamma   90.00
#
_symmetry.space_group_name_H-M   'P 1'
#
loop_
_entity.id
_entity.type
_entity.pdbx_description
1 polymer ?
#
loop_
_entity_poly.entity_id
_entity_poly.type
_entity_poly.pdbx_seq_one_letter_code
_entity_poly.pdbx_strand_id
1 'polypeptide(L)'
;MAMNSQETHLETERALSDSDISAAVEFLLARKQGVAPHLIDVATHEGTVMLTGHVDCLHMRERAEEIASTVRGVCDVVNSLSVCGSEVPDAALRRDVEEALLRNAVAHPSEISCTARDGKVMLLGQVRSWAEKQQVLRVAKGVRGVCDVEDRLSYPAGERHPAKSAAELTAAVEHLLAWDHRIRHALIQVTAQETGVVELRGKVGSAAERRRAIATAWLAGAARVEAKDLAVAHDASCHDLHQDKYTAKTDAAIQQAIETRLGYNPRLHADKVDVQVSGGRVTLQGLVSSLAGRRAAEHDARGVVGVRHVHNALRVRPNIHVEDPKLQQSIEEALLRDPYLKQAPVAVAVTNRRVILRGKLDSHFEKTHAEEVASNIEGIVAIENRLGILATATTDRDHYGSLIASGEAATFGSPSDADIEHRIQQQLNWSAHLHSQDVEVRVDKGVATLTGTVATELDRENAALSAYEGGATAIDNQLLTQFGPPH
;
A
#
# COMPACT_ATOMS: atom_id res chain seq x y z
N MET A 1 26.36 40.93 -33.07
CA MET A 1 26.46 39.67 -33.84
C MET A 1 26.53 38.53 -32.82
N ALA A 2 25.49 37.69 -32.82
CA ALA A 2 25.30 36.37 -32.18
C ALA A 2 25.66 36.24 -30.68
N MET A 3 24.73 36.12 -29.71
CA MET A 3 23.68 35.09 -29.46
C MET A 3 24.20 33.67 -29.23
N ASN A 4 23.93 33.18 -28.00
CA ASN A 4 23.66 31.83 -27.53
C ASN A 4 24.41 30.63 -28.17
N SER A 5 25.17 29.92 -27.33
CA SER A 5 25.58 28.54 -27.57
C SER A 5 25.37 27.68 -26.30
N GLN A 6 24.22 27.87 -25.65
CA GLN A 6 23.70 26.99 -24.59
C GLN A 6 22.24 26.61 -24.92
N GLU A 7 22.03 26.09 -26.12
CA GLU A 7 20.82 25.35 -26.48
C GLU A 7 21.29 24.11 -27.22
N THR A 8 21.14 22.94 -26.60
CA THR A 8 20.94 21.60 -27.21
C THR A 8 21.35 20.48 -26.23
N HIS A 9 20.69 20.40 -25.08
CA HIS A 9 20.48 19.12 -24.35
C HIS A 9 19.19 19.25 -23.52
N LEU A 10 18.10 19.65 -24.17
CA LEU A 10 16.77 19.26 -23.73
C LEU A 10 16.47 18.01 -24.55
N GLU A 11 16.84 16.85 -24.04
CA GLU A 11 16.27 15.60 -24.52
C GLU A 11 14.77 15.74 -24.35
N THR A 12 14.08 15.96 -25.46
CA THR A 12 12.63 15.87 -25.55
C THR A 12 12.24 14.53 -24.93
N GLU A 13 11.71 14.54 -23.70
CA GLU A 13 11.20 13.34 -23.05
C GLU A 13 10.29 12.65 -24.06
N ARG A 14 10.70 11.48 -24.54
CA ARG A 14 9.87 10.68 -25.45
C ARG A 14 8.53 10.50 -24.75
N ALA A 15 7.46 11.01 -25.36
CA ALA A 15 6.10 10.68 -24.95
C ALA A 15 6.03 9.15 -24.84
N LEU A 16 5.76 8.66 -23.63
CA LEU A 16 5.65 7.23 -23.34
C LEU A 16 4.56 6.67 -24.26
N SER A 17 4.90 5.67 -25.06
CA SER A 17 3.88 5.03 -25.89
C SER A 17 3.00 4.14 -25.02
N ASP A 18 1.73 3.97 -25.38
CA ASP A 18 0.84 3.03 -24.70
C ASP A 18 1.39 1.59 -24.70
N SER A 19 2.20 1.24 -25.70
CA SER A 19 2.91 -0.05 -25.76
C SER A 19 3.96 -0.15 -24.67
N ASP A 20 4.73 0.92 -24.42
CA ASP A 20 5.74 0.94 -23.35
C ASP A 20 5.07 0.87 -21.97
N ILE A 21 3.95 1.58 -21.79
CA ILE A 21 3.17 1.55 -20.54
C ILE A 21 2.61 0.14 -20.30
N SER A 22 2.05 -0.51 -21.32
CA SER A 22 1.52 -1.88 -21.20
C SER A 22 2.64 -2.86 -20.81
N ALA A 23 3.79 -2.80 -21.50
CA ALA A 23 4.94 -3.63 -21.18
C ALA A 23 5.48 -3.38 -19.76
N ALA A 24 5.48 -2.12 -19.31
CA ALA A 24 5.87 -1.76 -17.95
C ALA A 24 4.92 -2.31 -16.88
N VAL A 25 3.61 -2.25 -17.13
CA VAL A 25 2.59 -2.82 -16.23
C VAL A 25 2.74 -4.34 -16.18
N GLU A 26 2.87 -5.03 -17.32
CA GLU A 26 3.10 -6.47 -17.37
C GLU A 26 4.38 -6.87 -16.61
N PHE A 27 5.46 -6.12 -16.83
CA PHE A 27 6.73 -6.31 -16.14
C PHE A 27 6.59 -6.16 -14.61
N LEU A 28 5.88 -5.12 -14.14
CA LEU A 28 5.65 -4.94 -12.71
C LEU A 28 4.69 -5.99 -12.14
N LEU A 29 3.64 -6.40 -12.86
CA LEU A 29 2.74 -7.47 -12.41
C LEU A 29 3.46 -8.82 -12.32
N ALA A 30 4.40 -9.09 -13.23
CA ALA A 30 5.19 -10.31 -13.19
C ALA A 30 6.16 -10.36 -12.01
N ARG A 31 6.59 -9.20 -11.51
CA ARG A 31 7.60 -9.12 -10.43
C ARG A 31 7.05 -8.82 -9.06
N LYS A 32 6.07 -7.92 -8.98
CA LYS A 32 5.36 -7.63 -7.75
C LYS A 32 4.46 -8.81 -7.45
N GLN A 33 4.96 -9.66 -6.55
CA GLN A 33 4.30 -10.87 -6.08
C GLN A 33 2.92 -10.56 -5.48
N GLY A 34 2.02 -11.55 -5.50
CA GLY A 34 0.63 -11.40 -5.05
C GLY A 34 -0.37 -11.18 -6.18
N VAL A 35 0.01 -11.41 -7.43
CA VAL A 35 -0.92 -11.49 -8.56
C VAL A 35 -0.42 -12.58 -9.51
N ALA A 36 -1.32 -13.30 -10.17
CA ALA A 36 -0.97 -14.29 -11.18
C ALA A 36 -0.88 -13.58 -12.56
N PRO A 37 0.33 -13.18 -13.03
CA PRO A 37 0.46 -12.35 -14.25
C PRO A 37 -0.05 -13.08 -15.50
N HIS A 38 0.02 -14.40 -15.54
CA HIS A 38 -0.42 -15.23 -16.68
C HIS A 38 -1.96 -15.31 -16.82
N LEU A 39 -2.71 -14.82 -15.83
CA LEU A 39 -4.18 -14.76 -15.88
C LEU A 39 -4.69 -13.35 -16.14
N ILE A 40 -3.80 -12.37 -16.32
CA ILE A 40 -4.13 -10.96 -16.49
C ILE A 40 -3.58 -10.48 -17.82
N ASP A 41 -4.48 -10.03 -18.67
CA ASP A 41 -4.17 -9.32 -19.89
C ASP A 41 -4.20 -7.81 -19.62
N VAL A 42 -3.21 -7.11 -20.16
CA VAL A 42 -3.05 -5.67 -20.03
C VAL A 42 -3.19 -5.02 -21.40
N ALA A 43 -4.08 -4.03 -21.51
CA ALA A 43 -4.18 -3.19 -22.70
C ALA A 43 -4.17 -1.72 -22.28
N THR A 44 -3.38 -0.89 -22.93
CA THR A 44 -3.35 0.56 -22.65
C THR A 44 -3.85 1.35 -23.84
N HIS A 45 -4.64 2.38 -23.58
CA HIS A 45 -5.08 3.35 -24.58
C HIS A 45 -5.08 4.75 -23.98
N GLU A 46 -4.30 5.66 -24.57
CA GLU A 46 -4.13 7.04 -24.11
C GLU A 46 -3.79 7.13 -22.61
N GLY A 47 -2.86 6.27 -22.16
CA GLY A 47 -2.48 6.15 -20.74
C GLY A 47 -3.55 5.53 -19.83
N THR A 48 -4.71 5.11 -20.34
CA THR A 48 -5.71 4.34 -19.58
C THR A 48 -5.42 2.86 -19.71
N VAL A 49 -5.05 2.23 -18.58
CA VAL A 49 -4.74 0.80 -18.51
C VAL A 49 -6.00 0.01 -18.22
N MET A 50 -6.38 -0.89 -19.12
CA MET A 50 -7.44 -1.86 -18.92
C MET A 50 -6.83 -3.19 -18.50
N LEU A 51 -7.27 -3.69 -17.34
CA LEU A 51 -6.90 -5.01 -16.83
C LEU A 51 -8.07 -5.97 -17.05
N THR A 52 -7.85 -7.03 -17.83
CA THR A 52 -8.84 -8.10 -18.10
C THR A 52 -8.27 -9.46 -17.73
N GLY A 53 -9.14 -10.45 -17.52
CA GLY A 53 -8.73 -11.80 -17.15
C GLY A 53 -9.34 -12.28 -15.85
N HIS A 54 -8.63 -13.16 -15.14
CA HIS A 54 -9.15 -13.92 -13.99
C HIS A 54 -8.26 -13.78 -12.75
N VAL A 55 -8.90 -13.65 -11.58
CA VAL A 55 -8.22 -13.68 -10.27
C VAL A 55 -9.01 -14.51 -9.27
N ASP A 56 -8.34 -14.98 -8.21
CA ASP A 56 -8.96 -15.88 -7.22
C ASP A 56 -9.78 -15.14 -6.15
N CYS A 57 -9.49 -13.86 -5.89
CA CYS A 57 -10.24 -13.05 -4.95
C CYS A 57 -10.23 -11.55 -5.27
N LEU A 58 -11.15 -10.83 -4.65
CA LEU A 58 -11.28 -9.38 -4.78
C LEU A 58 -10.02 -8.60 -4.32
N HIS A 59 -9.28 -9.11 -3.33
CA HIS A 59 -8.03 -8.48 -2.90
C HIS A 59 -6.91 -8.57 -3.94
N MET A 60 -6.83 -9.66 -4.71
CA MET A 60 -5.88 -9.77 -5.84
C MET A 60 -6.25 -8.80 -6.96
N ARG A 61 -7.56 -8.64 -7.22
CA ARG A 61 -8.08 -7.64 -8.15
C ARG A 61 -7.62 -6.23 -7.77
N GLU A 62 -7.80 -5.84 -6.50
CA GLU A 62 -7.37 -4.53 -6.00
C GLU A 62 -5.85 -4.36 -6.02
N ARG A 63 -5.10 -5.44 -5.75
CA ARG A 63 -3.63 -5.44 -5.82
C ARG A 63 -3.10 -5.21 -7.23
N ALA A 64 -3.69 -5.86 -8.24
CA ALA A 64 -3.31 -5.67 -9.65
C ALA A 64 -3.48 -4.20 -10.08
N GLU A 65 -4.59 -3.59 -9.66
CA GLU A 65 -4.88 -2.18 -9.91
C GLU A 65 -3.96 -1.24 -9.13
N GLU A 66 -3.60 -1.56 -7.90
CA GLU A 66 -2.58 -0.82 -7.14
C GLU A 66 -1.25 -0.83 -7.89
N ILE A 67 -0.77 -2.01 -8.31
CA ILE A 67 0.48 -2.17 -9.06
C ILE A 67 0.45 -1.34 -10.35
N ALA A 68 -0.60 -1.50 -11.17
CA ALA A 68 -0.75 -0.75 -12.41
C ALA A 68 -0.77 0.77 -12.16
N SER A 69 -1.43 1.23 -11.10
CA SER A 69 -1.52 2.66 -10.78
C SER A 69 -0.19 3.31 -10.35
N THR A 70 0.82 2.51 -9.99
CA THR A 70 2.17 2.99 -9.63
C THR A 70 3.10 3.19 -10.83
N VAL A 71 2.70 2.72 -12.01
CA VAL A 71 3.50 2.82 -13.25
C VAL A 71 3.45 4.25 -13.79
N ARG A 72 4.62 4.78 -14.15
CA ARG A 72 4.76 6.07 -14.85
C ARG A 72 3.97 6.05 -16.16
N GLY A 73 3.18 7.09 -16.40
CA GLY A 73 2.36 7.23 -17.62
C GLY A 73 0.93 6.70 -17.48
N VAL A 74 0.61 5.96 -16.40
CA VAL A 74 -0.76 5.50 -16.16
C VAL A 74 -1.63 6.63 -15.63
N CYS A 75 -2.60 7.02 -16.46
CA CYS A 75 -3.58 8.08 -16.18
C CYS A 75 -4.80 7.54 -15.44
N ASP A 76 -5.33 6.40 -15.87
CA ASP A 76 -6.44 5.73 -15.19
C ASP A 76 -6.31 4.21 -15.33
N VAL A 77 -6.94 3.48 -14.41
CA VAL A 77 -6.95 2.01 -14.45
C VAL A 77 -8.39 1.53 -14.46
N VAL A 78 -8.78 0.88 -15.57
CA VAL A 78 -10.07 0.22 -15.72
C VAL A 78 -9.89 -1.26 -15.39
N ASN A 79 -10.27 -1.62 -14.17
CA ASN A 79 -10.10 -2.97 -13.64
C ASN A 79 -11.34 -3.85 -13.90
N SER A 80 -11.30 -4.61 -14.99
CA SER A 80 -12.35 -5.54 -15.43
C SER A 80 -12.00 -7.00 -15.16
N LEU A 81 -11.11 -7.27 -14.19
CA LEU A 81 -10.76 -8.63 -13.78
C LEU A 81 -11.97 -9.35 -13.18
N SER A 82 -12.23 -10.56 -13.69
CA SER A 82 -13.28 -11.45 -13.19
C SER A 82 -12.75 -12.27 -12.02
N VAL A 83 -13.47 -12.28 -10.90
CA VAL A 83 -13.11 -13.12 -9.75
C VAL A 83 -13.76 -14.49 -9.90
N CYS A 84 -12.95 -15.55 -9.91
CA CYS A 84 -13.43 -16.93 -10.01
C CYS A 84 -14.01 -17.40 -8.66
N GLY A 85 -15.32 -17.24 -8.49
CA GLY A 85 -16.01 -17.50 -7.21
C GLY A 85 -16.29 -18.94 -6.82
N SER A 86 -15.84 -19.95 -7.59
CA SER A 86 -16.49 -21.27 -7.55
C SER A 86 -15.80 -22.33 -6.68
N GLU A 87 -14.68 -22.04 -6.00
CA GLU A 87 -14.00 -23.07 -5.19
C GLU A 87 -14.57 -23.24 -3.78
N VAL A 88 -15.18 -22.20 -3.19
CA VAL A 88 -15.65 -22.21 -1.80
C VAL A 88 -17.19 -22.19 -1.76
N PRO A 89 -17.85 -23.20 -1.14
CA PRO A 89 -19.29 -23.17 -0.96
C PRO A 89 -19.75 -21.95 -0.15
N ASP A 90 -20.86 -21.32 -0.53
CA ASP A 90 -21.37 -20.08 0.11
C ASP A 90 -21.52 -20.20 1.64
N ALA A 91 -21.89 -21.37 2.15
CA ALA A 91 -22.00 -21.61 3.59
C ALA A 91 -20.64 -21.54 4.30
N ALA A 92 -19.58 -22.04 3.65
CA ALA A 92 -18.21 -21.94 4.14
C ALA A 92 -17.68 -20.51 3.97
N LEU A 93 -17.99 -19.84 2.85
CA LEU A 93 -17.63 -18.46 2.59
C LEU A 93 -18.20 -17.51 3.65
N ARG A 94 -19.50 -17.63 3.95
CA ARG A 94 -20.16 -16.86 5.02
C ARG A 94 -19.45 -17.03 6.36
N ARG A 95 -19.15 -18.27 6.74
CA ARG A 95 -18.44 -18.58 7.98
C ARG A 95 -17.02 -17.99 7.99
N ASP A 96 -16.28 -18.13 6.89
CA ASP A 96 -14.92 -17.62 6.76
C ASP A 96 -14.88 -16.08 6.87
N VAL A 97 -15.89 -15.38 6.31
CA VAL A 97 -16.05 -13.92 6.44
C VAL A 97 -16.43 -13.51 7.87
N GLU A 98 -17.42 -14.16 8.49
CA GLU A 98 -17.82 -13.89 9.88
C GLU A 98 -16.61 -14.03 10.81
N GLU A 99 -15.83 -15.08 10.62
CA GLU A 99 -14.68 -15.38 11.45
C GLU A 99 -13.51 -14.41 11.21
N ALA A 100 -13.28 -13.98 9.96
CA ALA A 100 -12.30 -12.95 9.64
C ALA A 100 -12.66 -11.60 10.27
N LEU A 101 -13.95 -11.23 10.26
CA LEU A 101 -14.45 -10.02 10.91
C LEU A 101 -14.38 -10.11 12.44
N LEU A 102 -14.75 -11.26 13.02
CA LEU A 102 -14.70 -11.53 14.46
C LEU A 102 -13.30 -11.37 15.05
N ARG A 103 -12.27 -11.72 14.28
CA ARG A 103 -10.88 -11.78 14.75
C ARG A 103 -10.09 -10.52 14.44
N ASN A 104 -10.64 -9.57 13.69
CA ASN A 104 -9.98 -8.32 13.36
C ASN A 104 -10.24 -7.28 14.47
N ALA A 105 -9.16 -6.69 15.01
CA ALA A 105 -9.20 -5.79 16.16
C ALA A 105 -10.01 -4.47 15.98
N VAL A 106 -10.57 -4.21 14.80
CA VAL A 106 -11.20 -2.91 14.47
C VAL A 106 -12.72 -2.92 14.54
N ALA A 107 -13.36 -4.03 14.19
CA ALA A 107 -14.81 -4.10 14.10
C ALA A 107 -15.39 -4.72 15.38
N HIS A 108 -16.46 -4.14 15.93
CA HIS A 108 -17.25 -4.81 16.96
C HIS A 108 -18.13 -5.86 16.27
N PRO A 109 -17.80 -7.15 16.35
CA PRO A 109 -18.38 -8.15 15.44
C PRO A 109 -19.87 -8.42 15.71
N SER A 110 -20.34 -8.09 16.90
CA SER A 110 -21.70 -8.31 17.38
C SER A 110 -22.77 -7.42 16.72
N GLU A 111 -22.38 -6.46 15.87
CA GLU A 111 -23.30 -5.54 15.18
C GLU A 111 -23.34 -5.75 13.66
N ILE A 112 -22.56 -6.69 13.13
CA ILE A 112 -22.42 -6.95 11.69
C ILE A 112 -22.87 -8.36 11.37
N SER A 113 -23.86 -8.47 10.49
CA SER A 113 -24.33 -9.72 9.90
C SER A 113 -23.83 -9.83 8.46
N CYS A 114 -23.50 -11.05 8.02
CA CYS A 114 -23.14 -11.29 6.64
C CYS A 114 -24.00 -12.39 6.01
N THR A 115 -24.28 -12.24 4.72
CA THR A 115 -24.88 -13.29 3.90
C THR A 115 -24.01 -13.47 2.67
N ALA A 116 -23.82 -14.71 2.23
CA ALA A 116 -23.05 -15.03 1.05
C ALA A 116 -23.90 -15.84 0.07
N ARG A 117 -23.87 -15.44 -1.20
CA ARG A 117 -24.57 -16.14 -2.28
C ARG A 117 -23.79 -15.99 -3.59
N ASP A 118 -23.49 -17.12 -4.24
CA ASP A 118 -22.76 -17.18 -5.50
C ASP A 118 -21.45 -16.38 -5.46
N GLY A 119 -20.71 -16.48 -4.34
CA GLY A 119 -19.47 -15.72 -4.11
C GLY A 119 -19.66 -14.22 -3.79
N LYS A 120 -20.90 -13.71 -3.80
CA LYS A 120 -21.22 -12.32 -3.42
C LYS A 120 -21.56 -12.25 -1.93
N VAL A 121 -20.88 -11.36 -1.21
CA VAL A 121 -21.06 -11.17 0.22
C VAL A 121 -21.79 -9.86 0.47
N MET A 122 -22.95 -9.92 1.14
CA MET A 122 -23.67 -8.73 1.59
C MET A 122 -23.41 -8.53 3.09
N LEU A 123 -22.94 -7.33 3.44
CA LEU A 123 -22.67 -6.93 4.83
C LEU A 123 -23.75 -5.95 5.31
N LEU A 124 -24.40 -6.30 6.42
CA LEU A 124 -25.49 -5.54 7.03
C LEU A 124 -25.18 -5.29 8.50
N GLY A 125 -25.30 -4.03 8.96
CA GLY A 125 -24.98 -3.70 10.35
C GLY A 125 -24.82 -2.22 10.63
N GLN A 126 -24.53 -1.92 11.89
CA GLN A 126 -24.06 -0.60 12.35
C GLN A 126 -22.55 -0.65 12.56
N VAL A 127 -21.85 0.41 12.17
CA VAL A 127 -20.43 0.66 12.46
C VAL A 127 -20.28 2.05 13.05
N ARG A 128 -19.18 2.37 13.73
CA ARG A 128 -19.06 3.63 14.49
C ARG A 128 -18.60 4.79 13.62
N SER A 129 -17.89 4.49 12.54
CA SER A 129 -17.36 5.51 11.62
C SER A 129 -17.22 4.97 10.21
N TRP A 130 -17.10 5.89 9.25
CA TRP A 130 -16.76 5.55 7.87
C TRP A 130 -15.42 4.80 7.77
N ALA A 131 -14.43 5.16 8.60
CA ALA A 131 -13.14 4.49 8.58
C ALA A 131 -13.22 3.04 9.07
N GLU A 132 -14.02 2.75 10.11
CA GLU A 132 -14.32 1.38 10.55
C GLU A 132 -15.04 0.60 9.44
N LYS A 133 -16.01 1.23 8.77
CA LYS A 133 -16.71 0.66 7.62
C LYS A 133 -15.75 0.19 6.52
N GLN A 134 -14.77 1.01 6.13
CA GLN A 134 -13.79 0.61 5.12
C GLN A 134 -12.90 -0.53 5.57
N GLN A 135 -12.54 -0.56 6.86
CA GLN A 135 -11.73 -1.65 7.38
C GLN A 135 -12.50 -2.98 7.34
N VAL A 136 -13.79 -2.96 7.69
CA VAL A 136 -14.69 -4.12 7.55
C VAL A 136 -14.75 -4.58 6.10
N LEU A 137 -14.97 -3.66 5.15
CA LEU A 137 -14.99 -3.98 3.73
C LEU A 137 -13.66 -4.59 3.28
N ARG A 138 -12.51 -3.99 3.64
CA ARG A 138 -11.18 -4.52 3.30
C ARG A 138 -10.99 -5.95 3.80
N VAL A 139 -11.39 -6.23 5.04
CA VAL A 139 -11.27 -7.57 5.63
C VAL A 139 -12.13 -8.57 4.87
N ALA A 140 -13.39 -8.23 4.59
CA ALA A 140 -14.28 -9.10 3.82
C ALA A 140 -13.75 -9.38 2.41
N LYS A 141 -13.23 -8.36 1.72
CA LYS A 141 -12.60 -8.49 0.38
C LYS A 141 -11.33 -9.36 0.39
N GLY A 142 -10.64 -9.43 1.53
CA GLY A 142 -9.45 -10.26 1.73
C GLY A 142 -9.74 -11.75 1.89
N VAL A 143 -11.00 -12.14 2.10
CA VAL A 143 -11.36 -13.56 2.24
C VAL A 143 -11.41 -14.23 0.88
N ARG A 144 -10.80 -15.41 0.77
CA ARG A 144 -10.83 -16.23 -0.44
C ARG A 144 -12.27 -16.52 -0.91
N GLY A 145 -12.49 -16.54 -2.22
CA GLY A 145 -13.80 -16.84 -2.81
C GLY A 145 -14.81 -15.68 -2.76
N VAL A 146 -14.46 -14.53 -2.16
CA VAL A 146 -15.28 -13.32 -2.25
C VAL A 146 -15.07 -12.67 -3.61
N CYS A 147 -16.13 -12.67 -4.42
CA CYS A 147 -16.16 -12.06 -5.75
C CYS A 147 -16.58 -10.59 -5.70
N ASP A 148 -17.57 -10.30 -4.87
CA ASP A 148 -18.17 -8.98 -4.76
C ASP A 148 -18.65 -8.76 -3.32
N VAL A 149 -18.59 -7.52 -2.87
CA VAL A 149 -19.05 -7.14 -1.53
C VAL A 149 -20.11 -6.07 -1.65
N GLU A 150 -21.36 -6.45 -1.38
CA GLU A 150 -22.47 -5.50 -1.29
C GLU A 150 -22.49 -4.86 0.10
N ASP A 151 -22.23 -3.56 0.11
CA ASP A 151 -22.16 -2.75 1.32
C ASP A 151 -23.52 -2.16 1.69
N ARG A 152 -24.11 -2.66 2.78
CA ARG A 152 -25.29 -2.09 3.43
C ARG A 152 -25.03 -1.75 4.90
N LEU A 153 -23.77 -1.41 5.20
CA LEU A 153 -23.37 -0.94 6.52
C LEU A 153 -23.78 0.53 6.68
N SER A 154 -24.36 0.83 7.84
CA SER A 154 -24.70 2.19 8.24
C SER A 154 -23.92 2.58 9.49
N TYR A 155 -23.77 3.87 9.74
CA TYR A 155 -23.10 4.39 10.92
C TYR A 155 -23.91 5.58 11.46
N PRO A 156 -23.97 5.77 12.79
CA PRO A 156 -24.77 6.84 13.37
C PRO A 156 -24.19 8.19 12.94
N ALA A 157 -25.00 8.95 12.20
CA ALA A 157 -24.73 10.36 11.96
C ALA A 157 -25.02 11.13 13.26
N GLY A 158 -23.98 11.48 14.03
CA GLY A 158 -24.06 12.68 14.88
C GLY A 158 -23.91 12.57 16.41
N GLU A 159 -23.49 11.47 17.02
CA GLU A 159 -23.30 11.48 18.51
C GLU A 159 -21.85 11.61 19.00
N ARG A 160 -20.84 11.22 18.22
CA ARG A 160 -19.42 11.30 18.65
C ARG A 160 -18.50 12.11 17.74
N HIS A 161 -18.92 12.32 16.49
CA HIS A 161 -18.33 13.31 15.60
C HIS A 161 -19.49 14.13 15.05
N PRO A 162 -19.61 15.43 15.41
CA PRO A 162 -20.61 16.29 14.77
C PRO A 162 -20.39 16.22 13.26
N ALA A 163 -21.48 16.27 12.48
CA ALA A 163 -21.37 16.44 11.04
C ALA A 163 -20.51 17.69 10.82
N LYS A 164 -19.28 17.48 10.31
CA LYS A 164 -18.36 18.57 10.03
C LYS A 164 -19.06 19.50 9.07
N SER A 165 -18.99 20.80 9.34
CA SER A 165 -19.42 21.78 8.34
C SER A 165 -18.62 21.57 7.05
N ALA A 166 -19.16 22.02 5.92
CA ALA A 166 -18.43 22.01 4.65
C ALA A 166 -17.02 22.62 4.79
N ALA A 167 -16.88 23.70 5.55
CA ALA A 167 -15.60 24.36 5.80
C ALA A 167 -14.62 23.49 6.60
N GLU A 168 -15.08 22.86 7.69
CA GLU A 168 -14.27 21.96 8.51
C GLU A 168 -13.84 20.71 7.74
N LEU A 169 -14.72 20.16 6.90
CA LEU A 169 -14.42 19.00 6.08
C LEU A 169 -13.37 19.35 5.01
N THR A 170 -13.53 20.49 4.33
CA THR A 170 -12.54 21.00 3.35
C THR A 170 -11.17 21.17 4.01
N ALA A 171 -11.12 21.89 5.14
CA ALA A 171 -9.87 22.13 5.87
C ALA A 171 -9.22 20.81 6.36
N ALA A 172 -10.01 19.84 6.80
CA ALA A 172 -9.50 18.54 7.23
C ALA A 172 -8.87 17.75 6.06
N VAL A 173 -9.51 17.74 4.89
CA VAL A 173 -8.98 17.07 3.69
C VAL A 173 -7.70 17.76 3.22
N GLU A 174 -7.71 19.09 3.07
CA GLU A 174 -6.54 19.87 2.68
C GLU A 174 -5.37 19.65 3.63
N HIS A 175 -5.62 19.66 4.94
CA HIS A 175 -4.60 19.37 5.95
C HIS A 175 -4.00 17.97 5.77
N LEU A 176 -4.82 16.92 5.64
CA LEU A 176 -4.32 15.56 5.45
C LEU A 176 -3.53 15.40 4.14
N LEU A 177 -3.98 16.01 3.04
CA LEU A 177 -3.26 16.00 1.77
C LEU A 177 -1.92 16.77 1.85
N ALA A 178 -1.91 17.89 2.56
CA ALA A 178 -0.70 18.71 2.74
C ALA A 178 0.39 17.97 3.51
N TRP A 179 0.00 17.20 4.53
CA TRP A 179 0.93 16.46 5.37
C TRP A 179 1.24 15.03 4.90
N ASP A 180 0.52 14.47 3.92
CA ASP A 180 0.91 13.17 3.33
C ASP A 180 2.02 13.35 2.30
N HIS A 181 3.23 12.87 2.60
CA HIS A 181 4.38 13.06 1.72
C HIS A 181 4.27 12.30 0.37
N ARG A 182 3.36 11.33 0.25
CA ARG A 182 3.22 10.53 -0.97
C ARG A 182 2.38 11.20 -2.07
N ILE A 183 1.73 12.31 -1.75
CA ILE A 183 0.83 13.03 -2.65
C ILE A 183 1.39 14.40 -2.96
N ARG A 184 1.45 14.78 -4.23
CA ARG A 184 1.76 16.15 -4.63
C ARG A 184 0.47 16.97 -4.68
N HIS A 185 0.07 17.47 -3.51
CA HIS A 185 -1.23 18.11 -3.31
C HIS A 185 -1.38 19.54 -3.88
N ALA A 186 -0.30 20.18 -4.35
CA ALA A 186 -0.27 21.60 -4.70
C ALA A 186 -1.27 21.99 -5.80
N LEU A 187 -1.60 21.06 -6.70
CA LEU A 187 -2.56 21.26 -7.79
C LEU A 187 -3.92 20.60 -7.53
N ILE A 188 -4.17 20.16 -6.28
CA ILE A 188 -5.46 19.59 -5.88
C ILE A 188 -6.28 20.69 -5.21
N GLN A 189 -7.43 21.00 -5.80
CA GLN A 189 -8.44 21.86 -5.20
C GLN A 189 -9.50 21.00 -4.54
N VAL A 190 -9.86 21.34 -3.30
CA VAL A 190 -10.86 20.63 -2.51
C VAL A 190 -12.03 21.55 -2.23
N THR A 191 -13.24 21.07 -2.49
CA THR A 191 -14.46 21.77 -2.12
C THR A 191 -15.44 20.78 -1.52
N ALA A 192 -15.87 21.01 -0.28
CA ALA A 192 -16.94 20.20 0.34
C ALA A 192 -18.28 20.95 0.33
N GLN A 193 -19.36 20.17 0.29
CA GLN A 193 -20.74 20.65 0.44
C GLN A 193 -21.27 20.31 1.84
N GLU A 194 -22.30 21.01 2.30
CA GLU A 194 -22.95 20.74 3.61
C GLU A 194 -23.61 19.36 3.67
N THR A 195 -23.87 18.75 2.50
CA THR A 195 -24.33 17.36 2.37
C THR A 195 -23.23 16.33 2.68
N GLY A 196 -21.99 16.77 2.90
CA GLY A 196 -20.83 15.90 3.12
C GLY A 196 -20.20 15.35 1.83
N VAL A 197 -20.61 15.86 0.66
CA VAL A 197 -19.99 15.54 -0.63
C VAL A 197 -18.70 16.35 -0.79
N VAL A 198 -17.58 15.68 -1.06
CA VAL A 198 -16.28 16.31 -1.34
C VAL A 198 -15.97 16.19 -2.83
N GLU A 199 -15.76 17.32 -3.48
CA GLU A 199 -15.28 17.41 -4.86
C GLU A 199 -13.77 17.68 -4.85
N LEU A 200 -13.02 16.84 -5.58
CA LEU A 200 -11.60 16.98 -5.82
C LEU A 200 -11.37 17.35 -7.29
N ARG A 201 -10.69 18.47 -7.54
CA ARG A 201 -10.40 18.97 -8.89
C ARG A 201 -8.91 19.27 -9.05
N GLY A 202 -8.44 19.32 -10.30
CA GLY A 202 -7.09 19.76 -10.64
C GLY A 202 -6.22 18.64 -11.19
N LYS A 203 -4.93 18.61 -10.81
CA LYS A 203 -3.94 17.68 -11.38
C LYS A 203 -3.19 16.91 -10.30
N VAL A 204 -2.90 15.64 -10.56
CA VAL A 204 -2.00 14.80 -9.77
C VAL A 204 -1.00 14.11 -10.68
N GLY A 205 0.16 13.71 -10.16
CA GLY A 205 1.22 13.17 -11.00
C GLY A 205 1.10 11.67 -11.31
N SER A 206 0.19 10.93 -10.66
CA SER A 206 -0.06 9.51 -10.97
C SER A 206 -1.46 9.05 -10.57
N ALA A 207 -1.91 7.94 -11.17
CA ALA A 207 -3.13 7.26 -10.76
C ALA A 207 -3.09 6.81 -9.29
N ALA A 208 -1.92 6.42 -8.77
CA ALA A 208 -1.74 6.09 -7.35
C ALA A 208 -1.97 7.32 -6.44
N GLU A 209 -1.45 8.50 -6.83
CA GLU A 209 -1.70 9.76 -6.10
C GLU A 209 -3.20 10.11 -6.13
N ARG A 210 -3.87 9.97 -7.28
CA ARG A 210 -5.32 10.18 -7.42
C ARG A 210 -6.11 9.32 -6.45
N ARG A 211 -5.83 8.01 -6.43
CA ARG A 211 -6.48 7.04 -5.53
C ARG A 211 -6.23 7.39 -4.07
N ARG A 212 -5.02 7.83 -3.72
CA ARG A 212 -4.70 8.23 -2.35
C ARG A 212 -5.40 9.53 -1.94
N ALA A 213 -5.54 10.50 -2.84
CA ALA A 213 -6.29 11.72 -2.58
C ALA A 213 -7.77 11.44 -2.29
N ILE A 214 -8.39 10.56 -3.09
CA ILE A 214 -9.76 10.07 -2.86
C ILE A 214 -9.85 9.38 -1.49
N ALA A 215 -8.95 8.45 -1.19
CA ALA A 215 -8.93 7.75 0.10
C ALA A 215 -8.77 8.72 1.29
N THR A 216 -8.01 9.79 1.12
CA THR A 216 -7.80 10.84 2.13
C THR A 216 -9.08 11.66 2.37
N ALA A 217 -9.80 12.02 1.30
CA ALA A 217 -11.08 12.72 1.41
C ALA A 217 -12.08 11.91 2.23
N TRP A 218 -12.13 10.61 1.96
CA TRP A 218 -12.96 9.74 2.74
C TRP A 218 -12.50 9.55 4.19
N LEU A 219 -11.19 9.38 4.43
CA LEU A 219 -10.61 9.29 5.77
C LEU A 219 -10.99 10.51 6.63
N ALA A 220 -11.06 11.71 6.02
CA ALA A 220 -11.49 12.93 6.68
C ALA A 220 -12.98 12.95 7.09
N GLY A 221 -13.79 12.03 6.54
CA GLY A 221 -15.21 11.87 6.85
C GLY A 221 -16.18 12.25 5.73
N ALA A 222 -15.74 12.29 4.47
CA ALA A 222 -16.64 12.52 3.34
C ALA A 222 -17.76 11.46 3.27
N ALA A 223 -18.99 11.88 3.00
CA ALA A 223 -20.12 10.98 2.75
C ALA A 223 -20.13 10.47 1.29
N ARG A 224 -19.60 11.28 0.37
CA ARG A 224 -19.38 10.94 -1.03
C ARG A 224 -18.18 11.71 -1.56
N VAL A 225 -17.39 11.11 -2.45
CA VAL A 225 -16.26 11.78 -3.10
C VAL A 225 -16.47 11.80 -4.61
N GLU A 226 -16.39 12.99 -5.21
CA GLU A 226 -16.39 13.20 -6.65
C GLU A 226 -15.01 13.67 -7.11
N ALA A 227 -14.35 12.87 -7.94
CA ALA A 227 -12.99 13.17 -8.42
C ALA A 227 -12.88 13.01 -9.96
N LYS A 228 -13.96 13.35 -10.68
CA LYS A 228 -14.00 13.30 -12.15
C LYS A 228 -13.07 14.35 -12.77
N ASP A 229 -12.97 15.51 -12.13
CA ASP A 229 -12.15 16.63 -12.58
C ASP A 229 -10.72 16.60 -11.99
N LEU A 230 -10.34 15.51 -11.32
CA LEU A 230 -8.99 15.29 -10.83
C LEU A 230 -8.22 14.46 -11.87
N ALA A 231 -7.53 15.15 -12.77
CA ALA A 231 -6.79 14.55 -13.87
C ALA A 231 -5.39 14.10 -13.44
N VAL A 232 -4.91 13.01 -14.04
CA VAL A 232 -3.52 12.58 -13.90
C VAL A 232 -2.71 13.22 -15.01
N ALA A 233 -1.77 14.10 -14.65
CA ALA A 233 -0.85 14.74 -15.57
C ALA A 233 0.53 14.10 -15.42
N HIS A 234 0.79 13.10 -16.25
CA HIS A 234 2.06 12.35 -16.26
C HIS A 234 3.23 13.13 -16.87
N ASP A 235 2.91 14.19 -17.62
CA ASP A 235 3.82 15.12 -18.31
C ASP A 235 4.08 16.41 -17.50
N ALA A 236 3.34 16.61 -16.40
CA ALA A 236 3.57 17.76 -15.52
C ALA A 236 4.96 17.62 -14.89
N SER A 237 5.81 18.61 -15.13
CA SER A 237 7.16 18.65 -14.57
C SER A 237 7.09 18.47 -13.04
N CYS A 238 7.95 17.61 -12.49
CA CYS A 238 7.95 17.37 -11.05
C CYS A 238 8.12 18.68 -10.26
N HIS A 239 8.87 19.64 -10.81
CA HIS A 239 9.19 20.93 -10.20
C HIS A 239 7.94 21.73 -9.80
N ASP A 240 6.87 21.71 -10.61
CA ASP A 240 5.63 22.45 -10.34
C ASP A 240 4.77 21.82 -9.23
N LEU A 241 5.02 20.55 -8.92
CA LEU A 241 4.21 19.72 -8.04
C LEU A 241 4.75 19.63 -6.59
N HIS A 242 6.01 20.01 -6.36
CA HIS A 242 6.65 19.94 -5.04
C HIS A 242 6.38 21.16 -4.15
N GLN A 243 6.37 22.40 -4.69
CA GLN A 243 6.27 23.66 -3.92
C GLN A 243 7.10 23.67 -2.61
N ASP A 244 6.71 24.50 -1.64
CA ASP A 244 7.22 24.57 -0.28
C ASP A 244 6.82 23.38 0.62
N LYS A 245 6.27 22.28 0.07
CA LYS A 245 5.74 21.15 0.86
C LYS A 245 6.81 20.61 1.81
N TYR A 246 8.03 20.50 1.31
CA TYR A 246 9.19 19.95 2.03
C TYR A 246 10.06 20.99 2.72
N THR A 247 9.55 22.22 2.88
CA THR A 247 10.19 23.21 3.75
C THR A 247 10.29 22.69 5.19
N ALA A 248 11.32 23.14 5.90
CA ALA A 248 11.52 22.77 7.30
C ALA A 248 10.26 23.07 8.13
N LYS A 249 9.61 22.02 8.62
CA LYS A 249 8.48 22.12 9.55
C LYS A 249 9.00 22.14 10.99
N THR A 250 8.33 22.89 11.85
CA THR A 250 8.64 22.88 13.28
C THR A 250 8.22 21.53 13.87
N ASP A 251 8.95 21.06 14.89
CA ASP A 251 8.61 19.79 15.56
C ASP A 251 7.19 19.80 16.13
N ALA A 252 6.72 20.96 16.62
CA ALA A 252 5.35 21.13 17.10
C ALA A 252 4.30 20.94 15.99
N ALA A 253 4.56 21.45 14.78
CA ALA A 253 3.66 21.26 13.65
C ALA A 253 3.64 19.80 13.18
N ILE A 254 4.82 19.14 13.14
CA ILE A 254 4.93 17.71 12.83
C ILE A 254 4.16 16.88 13.87
N GLN A 255 4.33 17.18 15.16
CA GLN A 255 3.62 16.50 16.25
C GLN A 255 2.10 16.60 16.06
N GLN A 256 1.58 17.82 15.86
CA GLN A 256 0.15 18.05 15.65
C GLN A 256 -0.38 17.31 14.41
N ALA A 257 0.41 17.28 13.33
CA ALA A 257 0.03 16.56 12.11
C ALA A 257 -0.06 15.05 12.34
N ILE A 258 0.87 14.47 13.10
CA ILE A 258 0.83 13.06 13.49
C ILE A 258 -0.38 12.79 14.36
N GLU A 259 -0.58 13.54 15.45
CA GLU A 259 -1.73 13.37 16.36
C GLU A 259 -3.07 13.45 15.60
N THR A 260 -3.18 14.41 14.68
CA THR A 260 -4.35 14.55 13.80
C THR A 260 -4.57 13.28 12.97
N ARG A 261 -3.51 12.78 12.31
CA ARG A 261 -3.58 11.58 11.45
C ARG A 261 -3.94 10.33 12.25
N LEU A 262 -3.31 10.12 13.41
CA LEU A 262 -3.61 9.01 14.31
C LEU A 262 -5.07 9.05 14.78
N GLY A 263 -5.61 10.25 15.01
CA GLY A 263 -7.01 10.46 15.40
C GLY A 263 -8.03 10.00 14.36
N TYR A 264 -7.68 9.97 13.07
CA TYR A 264 -8.52 9.41 12.00
C TYR A 264 -8.39 7.90 11.82
N ASN A 265 -7.38 7.26 12.41
CA ASN A 265 -7.16 5.84 12.21
C ASN A 265 -8.10 5.00 13.09
N PRO A 266 -8.96 4.15 12.50
CA PRO A 266 -9.92 3.36 13.25
C PRO A 266 -9.28 2.32 14.17
N ARG A 267 -8.04 1.91 13.87
CA ARG A 267 -7.25 1.00 14.72
C ARG A 267 -6.76 1.64 16.02
N LEU A 268 -6.86 2.97 16.14
CA LEU A 268 -6.29 3.74 17.25
C LEU A 268 -7.31 4.61 18.00
N HIS A 269 -8.57 4.67 17.56
CA HIS A 269 -9.57 5.60 18.11
C HIS A 269 -9.76 5.54 19.65
N ALA A 270 -9.50 4.39 20.29
CA ALA A 270 -9.62 4.24 21.75
C ALA A 270 -8.27 4.29 22.48
N ASP A 271 -7.16 4.31 21.74
CA ASP A 271 -5.82 4.17 22.26
C ASP A 271 -5.20 5.55 22.56
N LYS A 272 -4.43 5.64 23.64
CA LYS A 272 -3.72 6.86 24.02
C LYS A 272 -2.29 6.77 23.55
N VAL A 273 -2.01 7.44 22.44
CA VAL A 273 -0.67 7.57 21.86
C VAL A 273 -0.12 8.95 22.19
N ASP A 274 0.97 8.99 22.94
CA ASP A 274 1.80 10.18 23.16
C ASP A 274 2.83 10.29 22.03
N VAL A 275 2.92 11.48 21.42
CA VAL A 275 3.78 11.74 20.28
C VAL A 275 4.80 12.81 20.68
N GLN A 276 6.07 12.46 20.61
CA GLN A 276 7.17 13.41 20.86
C GLN A 276 8.01 13.56 19.60
N VAL A 277 8.31 14.80 19.22
CA VAL A 277 9.10 15.10 18.02
C VAL A 277 10.30 15.95 18.40
N SER A 278 11.48 15.56 17.93
CA SER A 278 12.70 16.34 18.09
C SER A 278 13.56 16.24 16.83
N GLY A 279 13.73 17.35 16.12
CA GLY A 279 14.41 17.42 14.85
C GLY A 279 13.89 16.34 13.89
N GLY A 280 12.58 16.23 13.71
CA GLY A 280 11.95 15.21 12.84
C GLY A 280 12.13 13.74 13.28
N ARG A 281 12.77 13.44 14.42
CA ARG A 281 12.70 12.12 15.06
C ARG A 281 11.45 12.05 15.92
N VAL A 282 10.55 11.15 15.55
CA VAL A 282 9.29 10.90 16.24
C VAL A 282 9.48 9.75 17.21
N THR A 283 9.00 9.91 18.44
CA THR A 283 8.89 8.84 19.41
C THR A 283 7.41 8.65 19.75
N LEU A 284 6.90 7.44 19.48
CA LEU A 284 5.52 7.06 19.81
C LEU A 284 5.53 6.28 21.12
N GLN A 285 4.84 6.77 22.15
CA GLN A 285 4.74 6.15 23.47
C GLN A 285 3.28 5.99 23.90
N GLY A 286 3.05 5.13 24.88
CA GLY A 286 1.72 4.88 25.42
C GLY A 286 1.27 3.44 25.29
N LEU A 287 -0.05 3.26 25.34
CA LEU A 287 -0.71 1.97 25.36
C LEU A 287 -1.64 1.85 24.15
N VAL A 288 -1.51 0.73 23.46
CA VAL A 288 -2.40 0.34 22.35
C VAL A 288 -3.05 -1.00 22.63
N SER A 289 -4.27 -1.16 22.15
CA SER A 289 -5.09 -2.36 22.39
C SER A 289 -4.70 -3.53 21.48
N SER A 290 -4.00 -3.30 20.38
CA SER A 290 -3.62 -4.36 19.43
C SER A 290 -2.26 -4.13 18.77
N LEU A 291 -1.64 -5.21 18.29
CA LEU A 291 -0.40 -5.13 17.51
C LEU A 291 -0.64 -4.44 16.15
N ALA A 292 -1.80 -4.67 15.53
CA ALA A 292 -2.21 -3.93 14.34
C ALA A 292 -2.28 -2.42 14.58
N GLY A 293 -2.83 -1.97 15.72
CA GLY A 293 -2.82 -0.56 16.14
C GLY A 293 -1.40 -0.03 16.28
N ARG A 294 -0.53 -0.75 16.99
CA ARG A 294 0.90 -0.39 17.12
C ARG A 294 1.58 -0.14 15.77
N ARG A 295 1.38 -1.02 14.80
CA ARG A 295 1.98 -0.91 13.46
C ARG A 295 1.34 0.20 12.64
N ALA A 296 0.02 0.34 12.73
CA ALA A 296 -0.71 1.39 12.04
C ALA A 296 -0.25 2.78 12.49
N ALA A 297 -0.02 2.97 13.79
CA ALA A 297 0.51 4.22 14.33
C ALA A 297 1.87 4.60 13.75
N GLU A 298 2.76 3.62 13.64
CA GLU A 298 4.08 3.82 13.05
C GLU A 298 4.00 4.12 11.55
N HIS A 299 3.18 3.36 10.80
CA HIS A 299 2.98 3.61 9.37
C HIS A 299 2.39 5.00 9.11
N ASP A 300 1.41 5.43 9.91
CA ASP A 300 0.83 6.76 9.78
C ASP A 300 1.81 7.87 10.14
N ALA A 301 2.60 7.71 11.21
CA ALA A 301 3.62 8.69 11.58
C ALA A 301 4.68 8.84 10.49
N ARG A 302 5.17 7.73 9.89
CA ARG A 302 6.10 7.77 8.74
C ARG A 302 5.49 8.47 7.52
N GLY A 303 4.16 8.44 7.40
CA GLY A 303 3.39 9.11 6.35
C GLY A 303 3.45 10.63 6.38
N VAL A 304 3.89 11.25 7.49
CA VAL A 304 3.82 12.70 7.70
C VAL A 304 5.07 13.42 7.19
N VAL A 305 4.88 14.50 6.42
CA VAL A 305 5.96 15.36 5.95
C VAL A 305 6.79 15.90 7.12
N GLY A 306 8.12 15.82 7.00
CA GLY A 306 9.08 16.27 8.01
C GLY A 306 9.51 15.20 9.02
N VAL A 307 8.83 14.05 9.03
CA VAL A 307 9.26 12.87 9.81
C VAL A 307 10.43 12.20 9.12
N ARG A 308 11.50 11.91 9.88
CA ARG A 308 12.72 11.26 9.40
C ARG A 308 12.92 9.86 9.94
N HIS A 309 12.49 9.65 11.18
CA HIS A 309 12.61 8.36 11.83
C HIS A 309 11.53 8.24 12.88
N VAL A 310 10.90 7.07 12.95
CA VAL A 310 9.88 6.76 13.95
C VAL A 310 10.43 5.71 14.91
N HIS A 311 10.61 6.09 16.17
CA HIS A 311 10.86 5.17 17.26
C HIS A 311 9.54 4.74 17.90
N ASN A 312 9.07 3.54 17.56
CA ASN A 312 7.81 3.00 18.05
C ASN A 312 7.98 2.25 19.38
N ALA A 313 7.83 2.99 20.48
CA ALA A 313 7.88 2.51 21.87
C ALA A 313 6.49 2.18 22.46
N LEU A 314 5.47 2.01 21.61
CA LEU A 314 4.11 1.67 22.05
C LEU A 314 4.07 0.26 22.67
N ARG A 315 3.37 0.15 23.81
CA ARG A 315 3.16 -1.12 24.51
C ARG A 315 1.78 -1.67 24.17
N VAL A 316 1.74 -2.89 23.65
CA VAL A 316 0.49 -3.58 23.32
C VAL A 316 -0.10 -4.20 24.58
N ARG A 317 -1.33 -3.83 24.91
CA ARG A 317 -2.12 -4.39 26.01
C ARG A 317 -3.51 -4.78 25.48
N PRO A 318 -3.68 -6.03 25.03
CA PRO A 318 -4.97 -6.50 24.54
C PRO A 318 -6.03 -6.47 25.63
N ASN A 319 -7.25 -6.04 25.25
CA ASN A 319 -8.40 -5.99 26.16
C ASN A 319 -9.04 -7.36 26.37
N ILE A 320 -8.77 -8.30 25.46
CA ILE A 320 -9.26 -9.68 25.55
C ILE A 320 -8.21 -10.61 26.16
N HIS A 321 -8.71 -11.61 26.90
CA HIS A 321 -7.91 -12.71 27.39
C HIS A 321 -8.18 -13.99 26.60
N VAL A 322 -7.26 -14.35 25.72
CA VAL A 322 -7.30 -15.60 24.94
C VAL A 322 -6.06 -16.43 25.31
N GLU A 323 -6.27 -17.72 25.46
CA GLU A 323 -5.21 -18.70 25.75
C GLU A 323 -4.34 -18.92 24.51
N ASP A 324 -3.03 -19.12 24.71
CA ASP A 324 -2.07 -19.26 23.61
C ASP A 324 -2.44 -20.35 22.57
N PRO A 325 -2.94 -21.54 22.94
CA PRO A 325 -3.34 -22.54 21.95
C PRO A 325 -4.48 -22.08 21.03
N LYS A 326 -5.43 -21.31 21.57
CA LYS A 326 -6.52 -20.74 20.76
C LYS A 326 -6.01 -19.63 19.84
N LEU A 327 -5.05 -18.82 20.30
CA LEU A 327 -4.38 -17.83 19.46
C LEU A 327 -3.60 -18.49 18.32
N GLN A 328 -2.87 -19.57 18.61
CA GLN A 328 -2.14 -20.32 17.59
C GLN A 328 -3.08 -20.86 16.51
N GLN A 329 -4.12 -21.60 16.93
CA GLN A 329 -5.14 -22.08 15.99
C GLN A 329 -5.74 -20.92 15.20
N SER A 330 -5.97 -19.78 15.85
CA SER A 330 -6.58 -18.64 15.19
C SER A 330 -5.73 -18.06 14.06
N ILE A 331 -4.41 -18.04 14.26
CA ILE A 331 -3.44 -17.59 13.25
C ILE A 331 -3.37 -18.62 12.11
N GLU A 332 -3.27 -19.91 12.42
CA GLU A 332 -3.22 -20.97 11.41
C GLU A 332 -4.46 -20.92 10.49
N GLU A 333 -5.65 -20.77 11.06
CA GLU A 333 -6.88 -20.66 10.28
C GLU A 333 -6.96 -19.35 9.48
N ALA A 334 -6.40 -18.24 9.97
CA ALA A 334 -6.33 -16.99 9.22
C ALA A 334 -5.39 -17.09 8.02
N LEU A 335 -4.21 -17.70 8.20
CA LEU A 335 -3.24 -17.96 7.12
C LEU A 335 -3.83 -18.89 6.05
N LEU A 336 -4.61 -19.92 6.45
CA LEU A 336 -5.28 -20.84 5.52
C LEU A 336 -6.40 -20.20 4.69
N ARG A 337 -7.04 -19.16 5.24
CA ARG A 337 -8.08 -18.38 4.54
C ARG A 337 -7.50 -17.34 3.61
N ASP A 338 -6.25 -16.95 3.84
CA ASP A 338 -5.57 -15.95 3.05
C ASP A 338 -5.21 -16.50 1.65
N PRO A 339 -5.57 -15.77 0.59
CA PRO A 339 -5.37 -16.24 -0.79
C PRO A 339 -3.88 -16.37 -1.16
N TYR A 340 -2.98 -15.65 -0.49
CA TYR A 340 -1.54 -15.70 -0.76
C TYR A 340 -0.82 -16.76 0.07
N LEU A 341 -1.38 -17.19 1.20
CA LEU A 341 -0.68 -18.01 2.19
C LEU A 341 -1.25 -19.42 2.37
N LYS A 342 -2.36 -19.76 1.71
CA LYS A 342 -3.02 -21.08 1.82
C LYS A 342 -2.07 -22.27 1.66
N GLN A 343 -1.12 -22.17 0.74
CA GLN A 343 -0.16 -23.24 0.43
C GLN A 343 1.22 -22.99 1.05
N ALA A 344 1.38 -21.87 1.76
CA ALA A 344 2.63 -21.46 2.35
C ALA A 344 2.96 -22.35 3.56
N PRO A 345 4.15 -22.98 3.62
CA PRO A 345 4.54 -23.83 4.73
C PRO A 345 4.98 -22.98 5.94
N VAL A 346 4.00 -22.34 6.60
CA VAL A 346 4.18 -21.50 7.78
C VAL A 346 3.85 -22.28 9.04
N ALA A 347 4.86 -22.54 9.86
CA ALA A 347 4.69 -23.05 11.22
C ALA A 347 4.53 -21.89 12.20
N VAL A 348 3.46 -21.95 12.99
CA VAL A 348 3.13 -20.94 14.01
C VAL A 348 3.38 -21.53 15.39
N ALA A 349 4.08 -20.79 16.24
CA ALA A 349 4.20 -21.12 17.66
C ALA A 349 3.83 -19.90 18.50
N VAL A 350 3.01 -20.07 19.55
CA VAL A 350 2.61 -18.98 20.44
C VAL A 350 3.07 -19.26 21.86
N THR A 351 3.71 -18.28 22.50
CA THR A 351 4.12 -18.36 23.91
C THR A 351 4.01 -16.99 24.55
N ASN A 352 3.23 -16.89 25.63
CA ASN A 352 2.92 -15.64 26.31
C ASN A 352 2.40 -14.57 25.34
N ARG A 353 1.50 -14.97 24.41
CA ARG A 353 0.96 -14.11 23.33
C ARG A 353 2.00 -13.51 22.39
N ARG A 354 3.23 -14.04 22.40
CA ARG A 354 4.25 -13.77 21.39
C ARG A 354 4.19 -14.88 20.35
N VAL A 355 4.02 -14.48 19.12
CA VAL A 355 3.95 -15.39 17.97
C VAL A 355 5.34 -15.51 17.37
N ILE A 356 5.77 -16.73 17.06
CA ILE A 356 6.97 -16.99 16.27
C ILE A 356 6.51 -17.65 14.98
N LEU A 357 6.76 -16.98 13.86
CA LEU A 357 6.49 -17.52 12.52
C LEU A 357 7.78 -18.15 11.98
N ARG A 358 7.73 -19.42 11.58
CA ARG A 358 8.85 -20.16 10.99
C ARG A 358 8.41 -20.86 9.73
N GLY A 359 9.36 -21.11 8.83
CA GLY A 359 9.06 -21.70 7.53
C GLY A 359 9.96 -21.13 6.47
N LYS A 360 9.81 -21.63 5.25
CA LYS A 360 10.48 -21.11 4.07
C LYS A 360 9.41 -20.76 3.04
N LEU A 361 9.40 -19.50 2.62
CA LEU A 361 8.43 -18.95 1.69
C LEU A 361 9.09 -18.66 0.35
N ASP A 362 8.27 -18.50 -0.68
CA ASP A 362 8.78 -18.28 -2.04
C ASP A 362 9.13 -16.80 -2.26
N SER A 363 8.55 -15.89 -1.48
CA SER A 363 8.78 -14.46 -1.65
C SER A 363 8.83 -13.65 -0.36
N HIS A 364 9.48 -12.48 -0.44
CA HIS A 364 9.42 -11.48 0.62
C HIS A 364 7.99 -10.94 0.82
N PHE A 365 7.18 -10.90 -0.24
CA PHE A 365 5.78 -10.51 -0.16
C PHE A 365 4.99 -11.43 0.77
N GLU A 366 5.05 -12.75 0.56
CA GLU A 366 4.40 -13.73 1.45
C GLU A 366 4.91 -13.60 2.89
N LYS A 367 6.21 -13.35 3.07
CA LYS A 367 6.81 -13.15 4.40
C LYS A 367 6.22 -11.95 5.13
N THR A 368 6.11 -10.80 4.46
CA THR A 368 5.53 -9.59 5.04
C THR A 368 4.03 -9.75 5.24
N HIS A 369 3.34 -10.37 4.28
CA HIS A 369 1.91 -10.60 4.31
C HIS A 369 1.50 -11.55 5.45
N ALA A 370 2.26 -12.62 5.68
CA ALA A 370 2.04 -13.53 6.82
C ALA A 370 2.16 -12.81 8.16
N GLU A 371 3.13 -11.91 8.27
CA GLU A 371 3.30 -11.07 9.44
C GLU A 371 2.16 -10.05 9.60
N GLU A 372 1.63 -9.50 8.51
CA GLU A 372 0.46 -8.61 8.51
C GLU A 372 -0.81 -9.35 8.96
N VAL A 373 -1.13 -10.48 8.33
CA VAL A 373 -2.27 -11.35 8.66
C VAL A 373 -2.23 -11.73 10.14
N ALA A 374 -1.07 -12.18 10.63
CA ALA A 374 -0.90 -12.51 12.04
C ALA A 374 -1.11 -11.30 12.95
N SER A 375 -0.66 -10.10 12.57
CA SER A 375 -0.80 -8.91 13.44
C SER A 375 -2.21 -8.35 13.56
N ASN A 376 -3.08 -8.67 12.60
CA ASN A 376 -4.47 -8.24 12.59
C ASN A 376 -5.34 -9.03 13.60
N ILE A 377 -4.83 -10.17 14.11
CA ILE A 377 -5.52 -10.99 15.09
C ILE A 377 -5.45 -10.34 16.47
N GLU A 378 -6.61 -10.16 17.08
CA GLU A 378 -6.72 -9.59 18.42
C GLU A 378 -6.11 -10.50 19.49
N GLY A 379 -5.49 -9.92 20.53
CA GLY A 379 -4.87 -10.67 21.63
C GLY A 379 -3.36 -10.87 21.49
N ILE A 380 -2.78 -10.65 20.32
CA ILE A 380 -1.33 -10.80 20.09
C ILE A 380 -0.57 -9.58 20.62
N VAL A 381 0.56 -9.82 21.29
CA VAL A 381 1.40 -8.78 21.90
C VAL A 381 2.63 -8.47 21.05
N ALA A 382 3.23 -9.49 20.44
CA ALA A 382 4.38 -9.34 19.56
C ALA A 382 4.48 -10.49 18.56
N ILE A 383 5.08 -10.22 17.41
CA ILE A 383 5.40 -11.23 16.40
C ILE A 383 6.91 -11.22 16.19
N GLU A 384 7.50 -12.40 16.17
CA GLU A 384 8.85 -12.65 15.74
C GLU A 384 8.81 -13.41 14.41
N ASN A 385 9.04 -12.68 13.32
CA ASN A 385 9.03 -13.24 11.98
C ASN A 385 10.40 -13.86 11.66
N ARG A 386 10.50 -15.19 11.76
CA ARG A 386 11.69 -15.98 11.39
C ARG A 386 11.47 -16.75 10.08
N LEU A 387 10.61 -16.25 9.20
CA LEU A 387 10.39 -16.82 7.88
C LEU A 387 11.62 -16.56 7.00
N GLY A 388 12.16 -17.62 6.42
CA GLY A 388 13.19 -17.56 5.39
C GLY A 388 12.56 -17.50 4.00
N ILE A 389 13.33 -17.05 3.01
CA ILE A 389 12.95 -17.10 1.60
C ILE A 389 13.73 -18.24 0.94
N LEU A 390 13.08 -19.05 0.10
CA LEU A 390 13.77 -20.06 -0.71
C LEU A 390 14.59 -19.35 -1.79
N ALA A 391 15.93 -19.49 -1.73
CA ALA A 391 16.85 -18.88 -2.69
C ALA A 391 16.62 -19.33 -4.15
N THR A 392 15.84 -20.39 -4.37
CA THR A 392 15.48 -20.93 -5.70
C THR A 392 14.21 -20.35 -6.31
N ALA A 393 13.45 -19.51 -5.60
CA ALA A 393 12.17 -18.99 -6.10
C ALA A 393 12.31 -17.80 -7.08
N THR A 394 13.52 -17.28 -7.31
CA THR A 394 13.78 -16.33 -8.42
C THR A 394 13.95 -17.01 -9.78
N THR A 395 13.82 -18.33 -9.84
CA THR A 395 13.93 -19.11 -11.09
C THR A 395 12.58 -19.72 -11.43
N ASP A 396 12.05 -19.30 -12.58
CA ASP A 396 11.08 -20.01 -13.41
C ASP A 396 9.69 -20.32 -12.82
N ARG A 397 8.80 -19.34 -12.96
CA ARG A 397 7.50 -19.57 -13.62
C ARG A 397 7.38 -18.64 -14.82
N ASP A 398 8.44 -18.59 -15.61
CA ASP A 398 8.51 -17.82 -16.85
C ASP A 398 7.77 -18.59 -17.95
N HIS A 399 6.61 -18.07 -18.34
CA HIS A 399 5.93 -18.42 -19.58
C HIS A 399 5.53 -17.16 -20.35
N TYR A 400 6.53 -16.32 -20.63
CA TYR A 400 6.46 -15.28 -21.68
C TYR A 400 7.61 -15.47 -22.68
N GLY A 401 7.72 -16.69 -23.19
CA GLY A 401 8.54 -17.00 -24.36
C GLY A 401 7.70 -16.90 -25.63
N SER A 402 7.57 -15.70 -26.22
CA SER A 402 7.17 -15.60 -27.63
C SER A 402 7.59 -14.31 -28.36
N LEU A 403 8.57 -13.55 -27.90
CA LEU A 403 9.01 -12.35 -28.65
C LEU A 403 10.52 -12.10 -28.63
N ILE A 404 11.39 -13.09 -28.87
CA ILE A 404 12.63 -12.88 -29.67
C ILE A 404 12.95 -14.18 -30.43
N ALA A 405 12.92 -14.07 -31.76
CA ALA A 405 13.34 -15.11 -32.68
C ALA A 405 14.88 -15.16 -32.78
N SER A 406 15.49 -16.13 -32.10
CA SER A 406 16.76 -16.76 -32.51
C SER A 406 17.04 -17.91 -31.56
N GLY A 407 16.90 -19.13 -32.05
CA GLY A 407 17.07 -20.33 -31.25
C GLY A 407 18.50 -20.48 -30.75
N GLU A 408 18.66 -20.52 -29.42
CA GLU A 408 19.75 -21.19 -28.72
C GLU A 408 19.27 -21.46 -27.29
N ALA A 409 19.37 -22.72 -26.86
CA ALA A 409 18.93 -23.16 -25.55
C ALA A 409 19.89 -22.64 -24.47
N ALA A 410 19.51 -21.57 -23.77
CA ALA A 410 20.26 -21.06 -22.63
C ALA A 410 20.00 -21.92 -21.39
N THR A 411 21.07 -22.47 -20.82
CA THR A 411 21.09 -23.10 -19.49
C THR A 411 20.99 -22.03 -18.41
N PHE A 412 19.91 -22.02 -17.62
CA PHE A 412 19.65 -20.96 -16.62
C PHE A 412 20.44 -21.16 -15.32
N GLY A 413 21.44 -20.30 -15.10
CA GLY A 413 22.10 -20.10 -13.80
C GLY A 413 21.40 -19.01 -12.97
N SER A 414 21.86 -18.78 -11.73
CA SER A 414 21.45 -17.62 -10.93
C SER A 414 21.59 -16.32 -11.75
N PRO A 415 20.64 -15.37 -11.65
CA PRO A 415 20.69 -14.13 -12.43
C PRO A 415 22.04 -13.44 -12.21
N SER A 416 22.65 -12.96 -13.29
CA SER A 416 23.91 -12.25 -13.19
C SER A 416 23.71 -10.91 -12.47
N ASP A 417 24.77 -10.35 -11.91
CA ASP A 417 24.70 -9.03 -11.26
C ASP A 417 24.20 -7.96 -12.24
N ALA A 418 24.57 -8.07 -13.53
CA ALA A 418 24.10 -7.17 -14.58
C ALA A 418 22.59 -7.30 -14.83
N ASP A 419 22.04 -8.52 -14.74
CA ASP A 419 20.59 -8.72 -14.81
C ASP A 419 19.92 -8.06 -13.62
N ILE A 420 20.40 -8.29 -12.39
CA ILE A 420 19.84 -7.68 -11.18
C ILE A 420 19.90 -6.16 -11.29
N GLU A 421 21.03 -5.58 -11.69
CA GLU A 421 21.20 -4.13 -11.88
C GLU A 421 20.18 -3.57 -12.88
N HIS A 422 20.09 -4.17 -14.08
CA HIS A 422 19.13 -3.74 -15.10
C HIS A 422 17.69 -3.83 -14.59
N ARG A 423 17.36 -4.89 -13.83
CA ARG A 423 16.02 -5.09 -13.26
C ARG A 423 15.66 -3.99 -12.27
N ILE A 424 16.57 -3.64 -11.36
CA ILE A 424 16.36 -2.57 -10.38
C ILE A 424 16.19 -1.24 -11.11
N GLN A 425 17.05 -0.94 -12.07
CA GLN A 425 16.97 0.31 -12.85
C GLN A 425 15.62 0.45 -13.57
N GLN A 426 15.13 -0.62 -14.20
CA GLN A 426 13.82 -0.62 -14.85
C GLN A 426 12.69 -0.33 -13.84
N GLN A 427 12.71 -0.96 -12.65
CA GLN A 427 11.68 -0.70 -11.64
C GLN A 427 11.68 0.74 -11.13
N LEU A 428 12.86 1.34 -10.94
CA LEU A 428 13.00 2.74 -10.55
C LEU A 428 12.50 3.68 -11.65
N ASN A 429 12.84 3.40 -12.91
CA ASN A 429 12.41 4.21 -14.06
C ASN A 429 10.89 4.18 -14.29
N TRP A 430 10.23 3.06 -13.97
CA TRP A 430 8.78 2.93 -14.09
C TRP A 430 8.01 3.35 -12.84
N SER A 431 8.70 3.63 -11.72
CA SER A 431 8.07 4.14 -10.51
C SER A 431 7.62 5.59 -10.70
N ALA A 432 6.33 5.86 -10.56
CA ALA A 432 5.76 7.20 -10.68
C ALA A 432 6.37 8.27 -9.73
N HIS A 433 7.04 7.83 -8.65
CA HIS A 433 7.66 8.71 -7.66
C HIS A 433 9.18 8.81 -7.80
N LEU A 434 9.85 7.72 -8.21
CA LEU A 434 11.31 7.64 -8.25
C LEU A 434 11.90 7.92 -9.64
N HIS A 435 11.11 7.84 -10.72
CA HIS A 435 11.63 7.96 -12.10
C HIS A 435 12.32 9.29 -12.43
N SER A 436 12.03 10.35 -11.66
CA SER A 436 12.57 11.69 -11.85
C SER A 436 13.66 12.03 -10.83
N GLN A 437 14.02 11.08 -9.97
CA GLN A 437 15.03 11.26 -8.93
C GLN A 437 16.38 10.73 -9.41
N ASP A 438 17.45 11.29 -8.87
CA ASP A 438 18.82 10.92 -9.22
C ASP A 438 19.23 9.68 -8.43
N VAL A 439 18.94 8.50 -8.98
CA VAL A 439 19.27 7.21 -8.35
C VAL A 439 20.10 6.36 -9.31
N GLU A 440 21.36 6.17 -8.95
CA GLU A 440 22.26 5.22 -9.59
C GLU A 440 22.26 3.89 -8.83
N VAL A 441 22.26 2.78 -9.58
CA VAL A 441 22.29 1.42 -9.05
C VAL A 441 23.55 0.72 -9.54
N ARG A 442 24.25 0.01 -8.66
CA ARG A 442 25.31 -0.94 -9.03
C ARG A 442 25.14 -2.23 -8.27
N VAL A 443 25.40 -3.38 -8.89
CA VAL A 443 25.31 -4.68 -8.21
C VAL A 443 26.65 -5.41 -8.29
N ASP A 444 27.14 -5.89 -7.14
CA ASP A 444 28.29 -6.80 -7.05
C ASP A 444 27.95 -7.98 -6.14
N LYS A 445 28.05 -9.20 -6.67
CA LYS A 445 27.76 -10.46 -5.97
C LYS A 445 26.39 -10.46 -5.28
N GLY A 446 25.38 -9.94 -5.96
CA GLY A 446 24.03 -9.80 -5.45
C GLY A 446 23.85 -8.73 -4.37
N VAL A 447 24.82 -7.86 -4.11
CA VAL A 447 24.69 -6.69 -3.22
C VAL A 447 24.44 -5.45 -4.07
N ALA A 448 23.27 -4.82 -3.90
CA ALA A 448 22.92 -3.59 -4.61
C ALA A 448 23.40 -2.36 -3.82
N THR A 449 24.21 -1.52 -4.46
CA THR A 449 24.61 -0.21 -3.96
C THR A 449 23.75 0.86 -4.63
N LEU A 450 23.03 1.65 -3.83
CA LEU A 450 22.19 2.74 -4.30
C LEU A 450 22.84 4.08 -3.94
N THR A 451 23.15 4.90 -4.94
CA THR A 451 23.80 6.22 -4.77
C THR A 451 23.01 7.31 -5.49
N GLY A 452 23.20 8.57 -5.08
CA GLY A 452 22.51 9.73 -5.66
C GLY A 452 21.65 10.46 -4.62
N THR A 453 20.63 11.17 -5.09
CA THR A 453 19.80 12.04 -4.25
C THR A 453 18.31 11.81 -4.48
N VAL A 454 17.60 11.51 -3.40
CA VAL A 454 16.14 11.36 -3.36
C VAL A 454 15.47 12.50 -2.60
N ALA A 455 14.19 12.74 -2.86
CA ALA A 455 13.48 13.84 -2.22
C ALA A 455 13.27 13.61 -0.72
N THR A 456 12.85 12.40 -0.33
CA THR A 456 12.47 12.08 1.05
C THR A 456 13.09 10.78 1.56
N GLU A 457 13.07 10.60 2.88
CA GLU A 457 13.48 9.33 3.51
C GLU A 457 12.58 8.15 3.08
N LEU A 458 11.28 8.37 2.81
CA LEU A 458 10.45 7.30 2.27
C LEU A 458 10.90 6.92 0.86
N ASP A 459 11.27 7.88 0.02
CA ASP A 459 11.79 7.57 -1.32
C ASP A 459 13.08 6.73 -1.22
N ARG A 460 13.90 7.02 -0.22
CA ARG A 460 15.09 6.22 0.15
C ARG A 460 14.73 4.78 0.52
N GLU A 461 13.71 4.59 1.35
CA GLU A 461 13.19 3.27 1.75
C GLU A 461 12.54 2.53 0.57
N ASN A 462 11.77 3.22 -0.26
CA ASN A 462 11.10 2.67 -1.44
C ASN A 462 12.12 2.20 -2.49
N ALA A 463 13.20 2.97 -2.70
CA ALA A 463 14.29 2.57 -3.60
C ALA A 463 14.97 1.28 -3.10
N ALA A 464 15.19 1.16 -1.78
CA ALA A 464 15.70 -0.09 -1.21
C ALA A 464 14.71 -1.26 -1.38
N LEU A 465 13.41 -1.04 -1.20
CA LEU A 465 12.41 -2.07 -1.46
C LEU A 465 12.43 -2.52 -2.92
N SER A 466 12.49 -1.58 -3.88
CA SER A 466 12.64 -1.89 -5.31
C SER A 466 13.92 -2.69 -5.60
N ALA A 467 15.03 -2.41 -4.91
CA ALA A 467 16.26 -3.19 -5.07
C ALA A 467 16.13 -4.65 -4.60
N TYR A 468 15.44 -4.90 -3.47
CA TYR A 468 15.12 -6.27 -3.05
C TYR A 468 14.19 -6.98 -4.04
N GLU A 469 13.15 -6.29 -4.54
CA GLU A 469 12.24 -6.84 -5.56
C GLU A 469 12.97 -7.13 -6.90
N GLY A 470 14.01 -6.35 -7.20
CA GLY A 470 14.89 -6.54 -8.33
C GLY A 470 15.80 -7.78 -8.22
N GLY A 471 15.93 -8.37 -7.04
CA GLY A 471 16.72 -9.59 -6.80
C GLY A 471 17.99 -9.40 -5.97
N ALA A 472 18.21 -8.20 -5.40
CA ALA A 472 19.34 -7.98 -4.50
C ALA A 472 19.19 -8.82 -3.21
N THR A 473 20.29 -9.44 -2.78
CA THR A 473 20.36 -10.21 -1.53
C THR A 473 20.70 -9.35 -0.32
N ALA A 474 21.41 -8.25 -0.54
CA ALA A 474 21.70 -7.21 0.44
C ALA A 474 21.76 -5.85 -0.25
N ILE A 475 21.59 -4.79 0.52
CA ILE A 475 21.57 -3.41 0.00
C ILE A 475 22.50 -2.54 0.82
N ASP A 476 23.38 -1.83 0.12
CA ASP A 476 24.12 -0.69 0.63
C ASP A 476 23.44 0.61 0.14
N ASN A 477 22.57 1.18 0.98
CA ASN A 477 21.77 2.33 0.62
C ASN A 477 22.46 3.63 1.03
N GLN A 478 23.18 4.24 0.08
CA GLN A 478 23.96 5.46 0.23
C GLN A 478 23.26 6.70 -0.35
N LEU A 479 21.96 6.61 -0.61
CA LEU A 479 21.15 7.72 -1.12
C LEU A 479 21.07 8.87 -0.12
N LEU A 480 21.28 10.09 -0.60
CA LEU A 480 21.12 11.33 0.15
C LEU A 480 19.69 11.86 0.02
N THR A 481 19.15 12.48 1.07
CA THR A 481 17.82 13.11 1.03
C THR A 481 17.94 14.62 0.79
N GLN A 482 17.22 15.17 -0.19
CA GLN A 482 17.19 16.61 -0.48
C GLN A 482 16.47 17.39 0.62
N PHE A 483 15.42 16.80 1.19
CA PHE A 483 14.60 17.44 2.19
C PHE A 483 14.67 16.70 3.53
N GLY A 484 15.14 17.44 4.54
CA GLY A 484 15.65 16.93 5.82
C GLY A 484 16.99 17.62 6.11
N PRO A 485 17.37 17.91 7.36
CA PRO A 485 18.66 18.51 7.64
C PRO A 485 19.77 17.49 7.39
N PRO A 486 20.98 17.99 7.12
CA PRO A 486 22.15 17.16 6.84
C PRO A 486 22.41 16.17 7.98
N HIS A 487 22.86 14.98 7.58
CA HIS A 487 23.35 13.92 8.47
C HIS A 487 24.51 14.40 9.35
#